data_AF-A0A6N7X4D8-F1
#
_entry.id   AF-A0A6N7X4D8-F1
#
_cell.length_a   1.000
_cell.length_b   1.000
_cell.length_c   1.000
_cell.angle_alpha   90.00
_cell.angle_beta   90.00
_cell.angle_gamma   90.00
#
_symmetry.space_group_name_H-M   'P 1'
#
loop_
_entity.id
_entity.type
_entity.pdbx_description
1 polymer ?
#
loop_
_entity_poly.entity_id
_entity_poly.type
_entity_poly.pdbx_seq_one_letter_code
_entity_poly.pdbx_strand_id
1 'polypeptide(L)' 'MTITEYIQQRRMALAEQLLMTTQLEIKEVAIAVGYTSHSRFSSLF' A
#
# COMPACT_ATOMS: atom_id res chain seq x y z
N MET A 1 -4.65 -10.52 -15.93
CA MET A 1 -5.02 -9.99 -14.61
C MET A 1 -5.47 -11.14 -13.73
N THR A 2 -4.65 -11.53 -12.77
CA THR A 2 -4.95 -12.54 -11.76
C THR A 2 -5.63 -11.88 -10.56
N ILE A 3 -6.29 -12.68 -9.72
CA ILE A 3 -6.91 -12.19 -8.48
C ILE A 3 -5.85 -11.52 -7.59
N THR A 4 -4.64 -12.09 -7.53
CA THR A 4 -3.52 -11.52 -6.77
C THR A 4 -3.09 -10.16 -7.32
N GLU A 5 -2.96 -10.01 -8.64
CA GLU A 5 -2.63 -8.72 -9.26
C GLU A 5 -3.70 -7.65 -8.97
N TYR A 6 -4.97 -8.02 -9.07
CA TYR A 6 -6.08 -7.11 -8.76
C TYR A 6 -6.06 -6.65 -7.30
N ILE A 7 -5.84 -7.57 -6.35
CA ILE A 7 -5.74 -7.23 -4.92
C ILE A 7 -4.55 -6.29 -4.69
N GLN A 8 -3.40 -6.57 -5.32
CA GLN A 8 -2.22 -5.71 -5.19
C GLN A 8 -2.47 -4.30 -5.73
N GLN A 9 -3.08 -4.18 -6.92
CA GLN A 9 -3.45 -2.87 -7.48
C GLN A 9 -4.39 -2.09 -6.56
N ARG A 10 -5.40 -2.76 -5.96
CA ARG A 10 -6.29 -2.11 -5.00
C ARG A 10 -5.56 -1.61 -3.76
N ARG A 11 -4.58 -2.35 -3.26
CA ARG A 11 -3.75 -1.92 -2.12
C ARG A 11 -2.91 -0.69 -2.46
N MET A 12 -2.37 -0.62 -3.67
CA MET A 12 -1.58 0.54 -4.11
C MET A 12 -2.44 1.79 -4.31
N ALA A 13 -3.63 1.66 -4.91
CA ALA A 13 -4.55 2.78 -5.05
C ALA A 13 -4.98 3.36 -3.69
N LEU A 14 -5.21 2.50 -2.69
CA LEU A 14 -5.48 2.95 -1.32
C LEU A 14 -4.26 3.64 -0.69
N ALA A 15 -3.06 3.12 -0.93
CA ALA A 15 -1.82 3.70 -0.40
C ALA A 15 -1.57 5.10 -0.97
N GLU A 16 -1.76 5.28 -2.28
CA GLU A 16 -1.68 6.57 -2.94
C GLU A 16 -2.67 7.58 -2.34
N GLN A 17 -3.93 7.18 -2.16
CA GLN A 17 -4.93 8.02 -1.53
C GLN A 17 -4.50 8.44 -0.11
N LEU A 18 -4.02 7.52 0.71
CA LEU A 18 -3.58 7.81 2.08
C LEU A 18 -2.38 8.77 2.10
N LEU A 19 -1.41 8.60 1.20
CA LEU A 19 -0.25 9.49 1.10
C LEU A 19 -0.63 10.90 0.66
N MET A 20 -1.71 11.06 -0.11
CA MET A 20 -2.20 12.37 -0.53
C MET A 20 -3.09 13.04 0.52
N THR A 21 -3.87 12.28 1.28
CA THR A 21 -4.90 12.84 2.19
C THR A 21 -4.47 12.88 3.65
N THR A 22 -3.36 12.23 4.01
CA THR A 22 -2.89 12.12 5.40
C THR A 22 -1.40 12.43 5.51
N GLN A 23 -0.92 12.65 6.73
CA GLN A 23 0.50 12.80 7.06
C GLN A 23 1.06 11.52 7.70
N LEU A 24 0.47 10.37 7.39
CA LEU A 24 0.94 9.09 7.87
C LEU A 24 2.35 8.83 7.34
N GLU A 25 3.22 8.30 8.18
CA GLU A 25 4.51 7.82 7.73
C GLU A 25 4.31 6.63 6.78
N ILE A 26 5.25 6.42 5.85
CA ILE A 26 5.27 5.27 4.93
C ILE A 26 5.05 3.95 5.67
N LYS A 27 5.56 3.86 6.90
CA LYS A 27 5.40 2.66 7.72
C LYS A 27 3.91 2.40 8.06
N GLU A 28 3.22 3.45 8.48
CA GLU A 28 1.81 3.37 8.87
C GLU A 28 0.91 3.09 7.65
N VAL A 29 1.25 3.67 6.50
CA VAL A 29 0.54 3.39 5.23
C VAL A 29 0.67 1.92 4.82
N ALA A 30 1.85 1.31 4.93
CA ALA A 30 2.01 -0.10 4.55
C ALA A 30 1.15 -1.02 5.43
N ILE A 31 1.09 -0.76 6.74
CA ILE A 31 0.24 -1.54 7.66
C ILE A 31 -1.23 -1.34 7.29
N ALA A 32 -1.65 -0.09 7.05
CA ALA A 32 -3.02 0.25 6.69
C ALA A 32 -3.49 -0.43 5.40
N VAL A 33 -2.61 -0.60 4.41
CA VAL A 33 -2.94 -1.26 3.13
C VAL A 33 -2.69 -2.78 3.15
N GLY A 34 -2.38 -3.36 4.31
CA GLY A 34 -2.31 -4.81 4.52
C GLY A 34 -0.95 -5.45 4.26
N TYR A 35 0.13 -4.67 4.31
CA TYR A 35 1.51 -5.17 4.32
C TYR A 35 2.04 -5.27 5.75
N THR A 36 2.58 -6.43 6.10
CA THR A 36 3.26 -6.64 7.38
C THR A 36 4.69 -6.10 7.40
N SER A 37 5.25 -5.79 6.24
CA SER A 37 6.61 -5.27 6.08
C SER A 37 6.61 -4.05 5.17
N HIS A 38 7.10 -2.94 5.72
CA HIS A 38 7.28 -1.68 5.00
C HIS A 38 8.26 -1.83 3.83
N SER A 39 9.35 -2.60 4.01
CA SER A 39 10.31 -2.87 2.94
C SER A 39 9.67 -3.61 1.76
N ARG A 40 8.77 -4.56 2.02
CA ARG A 40 8.03 -5.26 0.96
C ARG A 40 7.08 -4.32 0.24
N PHE A 41 6.37 -3.47 0.98
CA PHE A 41 5.51 -2.43 0.41
C PHE A 41 6.32 -1.48 -0.49
N SER A 42 7.42 -0.92 0.00
CA SER A 42 8.27 0.00 -0.77
C SER A 42 8.94 -0.63 -1.99
N SER A 43 9.06 -1.95 -2.05
CA SER A 43 9.59 -2.64 -3.24
C SER A 43 8.53 -2.86 -4.33
N LEU A 44 7.26 -2.70 -3.99
CA LEU A 44 6.11 -2.96 -4.87
C LEU A 44 5.34 -1.70 -5.23
N PHE A 45 5.51 -0.62 -4.46
CA PHE A 45 4.99 0.72 -4.71
C PHE A 45 5.97 1.47 -5.62
#